data_AF-A0A6A4HHX3-F1
#
_entry.id   AF-A0A6A4HHX3-F1
#
_cell.length_a   1.000
_cell.length_b   1.000
_cell.length_c   1.000
_cell.angle_alpha   90.00
_cell.angle_beta   90.00
_cell.angle_gamma   90.00
#
_symmetry.space_group_name_H-M   'P 1'
#
loop_
_entity.id
_entity.type
_entity.pdbx_description
1 polymer ?
#
loop_
_entity_poly.entity_id
_entity_poly.type
_entity_poly.pdbx_seq_one_letter_code
_entity_poly.pdbx_strand_id
1 'polypeptide(L)'
;MGSVALSTGDTRIYYQNATDGSIIQLTVTNDFELGVLTSSAVIVPGAEVRSNSPVAVSTLENDFEQIHVAFFSPDNVLSEYYFETGVGFQGGPNCTTCVTNKGFVGAAGSQMLYALATSSPPVLRIGFVLDSGDSSTLSEAINSGSGWTVATLT
;
A
#
# COMPACT_ATOMS: atom_id res chain seq x y z
N MET A 1 4.80 -6.52 -5.70
CA MET A 1 5.72 -5.37 -5.58
C MET A 1 5.01 -4.13 -6.09
N GLY A 2 5.33 -2.96 -5.55
CA GLY A 2 4.83 -1.67 -6.02
C GLY A 2 5.93 -0.61 -5.97
N SER A 3 5.76 0.49 -6.68
CA SER A 3 6.74 1.57 -6.72
C SER A 3 6.10 2.92 -6.98
N VAL A 4 6.73 3.97 -6.46
CA VAL A 4 6.39 5.37 -6.72
C VAL A 4 7.67 6.15 -7.05
N ALA A 5 7.57 7.15 -7.91
CA ALA A 5 8.72 7.92 -8.37
C ALA A 5 8.36 9.40 -8.50
N LEU A 6 9.35 10.26 -8.23
CA LEU A 6 9.28 11.69 -8.52
C LEU A 6 9.87 11.98 -9.91
N SER A 7 9.53 13.14 -10.46
CA SER A 7 10.14 13.65 -11.70
C SER A 7 11.64 13.93 -11.58
N THR A 8 12.17 13.97 -10.36
CA THR A 8 13.61 14.08 -10.06
C THR A 8 14.35 12.74 -10.19
N GLY A 9 13.63 11.63 -10.40
CA GLY A 9 14.20 10.28 -10.47
C GLY A 9 14.36 9.58 -9.12
N ASP A 10 14.02 10.23 -7.99
CA ASP A 10 13.88 9.53 -6.71
C ASP A 10 12.74 8.52 -6.81
N THR A 11 13.07 7.25 -6.61
CA THR A 11 12.17 6.11 -6.73
C THR A 11 12.15 5.32 -5.44
N ARG A 12 10.95 5.02 -4.95
CA ARG A 12 10.71 4.14 -3.80
C ARG A 12 10.07 2.85 -4.30
N ILE A 13 10.71 1.73 -4.00
CA ILE A 13 10.27 0.39 -4.42
C ILE A 13 9.92 -0.42 -3.18
N TYR A 14 8.77 -1.07 -3.20
CA TYR A 14 8.26 -1.87 -2.10
C TYR A 14 7.99 -3.30 -2.56
N TYR A 15 8.57 -4.27 -1.84
CA TYR A 15 8.39 -5.69 -2.16
C TYR A 15 8.40 -6.55 -0.91
N GLN A 16 7.77 -7.71 -0.99
CA GLN A 16 7.80 -8.69 0.08
C GLN A 16 9.11 -9.49 0.02
N ASN A 17 9.85 -9.51 1.11
CA ASN A 17 11.02 -10.35 1.28
C ASN A 17 10.60 -11.83 1.34
N ALA A 18 11.18 -12.65 0.47
CA ALA A 18 10.87 -14.07 0.38
C ALA A 18 11.35 -14.89 1.60
N THR A 19 12.28 -14.36 2.40
CA THR A 19 12.84 -15.09 3.55
C THR A 19 11.96 -14.98 4.79
N ASP A 20 11.48 -13.78 5.12
CA ASP A 20 10.74 -13.52 6.37
C ASP A 20 9.34 -12.94 6.16
N GLY A 21 8.93 -12.71 4.91
CA GLY A 21 7.62 -12.16 4.56
C GLY A 21 7.45 -10.67 4.83
N SER A 22 8.47 -9.97 5.34
CA SER A 22 8.42 -8.53 5.58
C SER A 22 8.26 -7.72 4.29
N ILE A 23 7.69 -6.52 4.36
CA ILE A 23 7.73 -5.58 3.23
C ILE A 23 8.93 -4.66 3.40
N ILE A 24 9.82 -4.69 2.42
CA ILE A 24 11.03 -3.88 2.33
C ILE A 24 10.79 -2.70 1.42
N GLN A 25 11.24 -1.51 1.84
CA GLN A 25 11.43 -0.37 0.97
C GLN A 25 12.89 -0.31 0.50
N LEU A 26 13.09 -0.11 -0.80
CA LEU A 26 14.33 0.37 -1.37
C LEU A 26 14.15 1.84 -1.76
N THR A 27 15.16 2.64 -1.45
CA THR A 27 15.31 3.98 -2.01
C THR A 27 16.34 3.92 -3.11
N VAL A 28 15.92 4.29 -4.32
CA VAL A 28 16.78 4.36 -5.49
C VAL A 28 16.77 5.79 -5.98
N THR A 29 17.94 6.41 -6.06
CA THR A 29 18.07 7.69 -6.76
C THR A 29 18.44 7.41 -8.21
N ASN A 30 17.76 8.05 -9.14
CA ASN A 30 18.12 8.03 -10.54
C ASN A 30 18.45 9.47 -10.96
N ASP A 31 19.72 9.79 -11.19
CA ASP A 31 20.09 11.05 -11.85
C ASP A 31 19.88 10.95 -13.38
N PHE A 32 18.89 10.15 -13.81
CA PHE A 32 18.57 9.73 -15.18
C PHE A 32 19.67 9.00 -15.98
N GLU A 33 20.84 8.74 -15.41
CA GLU A 33 21.91 7.98 -16.07
C GLU A 33 22.22 6.62 -15.40
N LEU A 34 22.28 6.59 -14.07
CA LEU A 34 22.59 5.40 -13.27
C LEU A 34 21.73 5.37 -12.01
N GLY A 35 20.87 4.36 -11.88
CA GLY A 35 20.11 4.11 -10.66
C GLY A 35 21.02 3.59 -9.55
N VAL A 36 21.12 4.31 -8.43
CA VAL A 36 21.92 3.92 -7.26
C VAL A 36 20.99 3.60 -6.10
N LEU A 37 21.12 2.40 -5.55
CA LEU A 37 20.50 2.03 -4.27
C LEU A 37 21.13 2.87 -3.16
N THR A 38 20.34 3.70 -2.49
CA THR A 38 20.82 4.58 -1.42
C THR A 38 20.45 4.05 -0.04
N SER A 39 19.32 3.36 0.10
CA SER A 39 18.91 2.75 1.36
C SER A 39 17.96 1.58 1.18
N SER A 40 17.90 0.73 2.20
CA SER A 40 16.95 -0.37 2.35
C SER A 40 16.43 -0.40 3.79
N ALA A 41 15.14 -0.59 3.98
CA ALA A 41 14.52 -0.64 5.30
C ALA A 41 13.32 -1.60 5.32
N VAL A 42 13.13 -2.28 6.46
CA VAL A 42 11.90 -3.02 6.74
C VAL A 42 10.82 -2.01 7.13
N ILE A 43 9.73 -1.98 6.35
CA ILE A 43 8.60 -1.06 6.59
C ILE A 43 7.45 -1.78 7.29
N VAL A 44 7.16 -3.02 6.86
CA VAL A 44 6.11 -3.83 7.48
C VAL A 44 6.74 -5.11 8.04
N PRO A 45 6.55 -5.42 9.34
CA PRO A 45 6.99 -6.68 9.92
C PRO A 45 6.36 -7.87 9.20
N GLY A 46 7.13 -8.94 8.94
CA GLY A 46 6.62 -10.11 8.22
C GLY A 46 5.45 -10.82 8.90
N ALA A 47 5.36 -10.74 10.22
CA ALA A 47 4.23 -11.29 10.99
C ALA A 47 2.89 -10.63 10.67
N GLU A 48 2.91 -9.43 10.08
CA GLU A 48 1.70 -8.66 9.72
C GLU A 48 1.31 -8.83 8.26
N VAL A 49 2.10 -9.57 7.45
CA VAL A 49 1.89 -9.69 6.01
C VAL A 49 1.58 -11.13 5.64
N ARG A 50 0.53 -11.33 4.84
CA ARG A 50 0.23 -12.63 4.24
C ARG A 50 1.40 -13.09 3.38
N SER A 51 1.75 -14.38 3.45
CA SER A 51 2.71 -14.96 2.50
C SER A 51 2.22 -14.76 1.06
N ASN A 52 3.12 -14.31 0.18
CA ASN A 52 2.81 -13.92 -1.21
C ASN A 52 1.69 -12.88 -1.29
N SER A 53 1.71 -11.88 -0.41
CA SER A 53 0.80 -10.75 -0.52
C SER A 53 1.20 -9.91 -1.73
N PRO A 54 0.25 -9.51 -2.60
CA PRO A 54 0.49 -8.38 -3.47
C PRO A 54 0.78 -7.13 -2.62
N VAL A 55 1.54 -6.21 -3.20
CA VAL A 55 1.93 -4.94 -2.57
C VAL A 55 1.60 -3.86 -3.57
N ALA A 56 0.74 -2.91 -3.18
CA ALA A 56 0.39 -1.76 -3.98
C ALA A 56 0.81 -0.48 -3.26
N VAL A 57 1.20 0.54 -4.02
CA VAL A 57 1.76 1.77 -3.46
C VAL A 57 1.19 2.97 -4.21
N SER A 58 0.87 4.02 -3.48
CA SER A 58 0.49 5.31 -4.06
C SER A 58 1.05 6.45 -3.22
N THR A 59 1.16 7.63 -3.82
CA THR A 59 1.53 8.86 -3.13
C THR A 59 0.30 9.75 -3.04
N LEU A 60 -0.05 10.15 -1.83
CA LEU A 60 -0.99 11.25 -1.61
C LEU A 60 -0.13 12.51 -1.42
N GLU A 61 -0.50 13.61 -2.07
CA GLU A 61 0.29 14.86 -2.07
C GLU A 61 1.63 14.76 -2.84
N ASN A 62 2.37 15.87 -2.94
CA ASN A 62 3.56 15.96 -3.78
C ASN A 62 4.80 15.43 -3.04
N ASP A 63 5.90 15.19 -3.77
CA ASP A 63 7.24 14.97 -3.21
C ASP A 63 7.34 13.95 -2.07
N PHE A 64 6.57 12.87 -2.14
CA PHE A 64 6.51 11.83 -1.11
C PHE A 64 6.07 12.30 0.28
N GLU A 65 5.31 13.40 0.36
CA GLU A 65 4.74 13.89 1.62
C GLU A 65 3.90 12.83 2.33
N GLN A 66 3.11 12.07 1.56
CA GLN A 66 2.47 10.85 2.04
C GLN A 66 2.63 9.69 1.06
N ILE A 67 3.04 8.53 1.57
CA ILE A 67 3.13 7.28 0.80
C ILE A 67 2.26 6.24 1.47
N HIS A 68 1.31 5.65 0.74
CA HIS A 68 0.48 4.56 1.25
C HIS A 68 0.91 3.24 0.62
N VAL A 69 1.20 2.25 1.46
CA VAL A 69 1.60 0.89 1.08
C VAL A 69 0.51 -0.07 1.52
N ALA A 70 -0.23 -0.61 0.56
CA ALA A 70 -1.32 -1.56 0.78
C ALA A 70 -0.85 -3.01 0.54
N PHE A 71 -1.36 -3.91 1.36
CA PHE A 71 -1.11 -5.35 1.32
C PHE A 71 -2.24 -6.11 2.04
N PHE A 72 -2.16 -7.44 2.07
CA PHE A 72 -3.06 -8.28 2.86
C PHE A 72 -2.33 -8.82 4.08
N SER A 73 -2.99 -8.77 5.25
CA SER A 73 -2.53 -9.43 6.47
C SER A 73 -2.73 -10.95 6.40
N PRO A 74 -2.16 -11.74 7.34
CA PRO A 74 -2.35 -13.20 7.36
C PRO A 74 -3.81 -13.65 7.30
N ASP A 75 -4.73 -12.86 7.85
CA ASP A 75 -6.17 -13.11 7.85
C ASP A 75 -6.89 -12.63 6.57
N ASN A 76 -6.14 -12.31 5.51
CA ASN A 76 -6.61 -11.69 4.27
C ASN A 76 -7.31 -10.33 4.45
N VAL A 77 -7.06 -9.63 5.56
CA VAL A 77 -7.58 -8.27 5.74
C VAL A 77 -6.74 -7.30 4.93
N LEU A 78 -7.40 -6.47 4.13
CA LEU A 78 -6.77 -5.34 3.45
C LEU A 78 -6.18 -4.40 4.50
N SER A 79 -4.86 -4.25 4.44
CA SER A 79 -4.07 -3.53 5.44
C SER A 79 -3.19 -2.49 4.76
N GLU A 80 -2.84 -1.43 5.50
CA GLU A 80 -1.86 -0.45 5.04
C GLU A 80 -0.83 -0.12 6.12
N TYR A 81 0.33 0.29 5.64
CA TYR A 81 1.24 1.20 6.32
C TYR A 81 1.33 2.47 5.48
N TYR A 82 1.34 3.64 6.11
CA TYR A 82 1.55 4.90 5.41
C TYR A 82 2.67 5.71 6.05
N PHE A 83 3.44 6.38 5.21
CA PHE A 83 4.42 7.38 5.61
C PHE A 83 3.77 8.76 5.60
N GLU A 84 4.12 9.58 6.59
CA GLU A 84 3.80 11.00 6.62
C GLU A 84 5.04 11.81 7.02
N THR A 85 5.37 12.85 6.26
CA THR A 85 6.53 13.71 6.55
C THR A 85 6.44 14.29 7.98
N GLY A 86 7.53 14.15 8.72
CA GLY A 86 7.62 14.61 10.12
C GLY A 86 7.11 13.59 11.16
N VAL A 87 6.42 12.54 10.74
CA VAL A 87 5.97 11.45 11.63
C VAL A 87 6.69 10.12 11.32
N GLY A 88 6.86 9.81 10.03
CA GLY A 88 7.41 8.54 9.57
C GLY A 88 6.33 7.52 9.22
N PHE A 89 6.72 6.25 9.10
CA PHE A 89 5.79 5.16 8.82
C PHE A 89 4.92 4.82 10.03
N GLN A 90 3.62 4.71 9.78
CA GLN A 90 2.57 4.36 10.73
C GLN A 90 1.74 3.23 10.13
N GLY A 91 1.25 2.32 10.96
CA GLY A 91 0.50 1.18 10.47
C GLY A 91 0.20 0.14 11.54
N GLY A 92 -0.15 -1.05 11.06
CA GLY A 92 -0.41 -2.22 11.87
C GLY A 92 -1.82 -2.29 12.47
N PRO A 93 -2.10 -3.32 13.29
CA PRO A 93 -3.46 -3.63 13.74
C PRO A 93 -4.14 -2.51 14.53
N ASN A 94 -3.36 -1.68 15.23
CA ASN A 94 -3.88 -0.61 16.08
C ASN A 94 -3.99 0.75 15.37
N CYS A 95 -3.66 0.84 14.08
CA CYS A 95 -3.70 2.09 13.34
C CYS A 95 -5.14 2.52 13.00
N THR A 96 -5.76 3.33 13.85
CA THR A 96 -7.17 3.72 13.73
C THR A 96 -7.50 4.55 12.49
N THR A 97 -6.50 5.15 11.85
CA THR A 97 -6.61 5.92 10.60
C THR A 97 -6.44 5.06 9.35
N CYS A 98 -5.86 3.87 9.48
CA CYS A 98 -5.57 2.95 8.38
C CYS A 98 -6.79 2.15 7.94
N VAL A 99 -6.81 1.74 6.66
CA VAL A 99 -7.80 0.81 6.10
C VAL A 99 -7.85 -0.52 6.86
N THR A 100 -6.72 -0.92 7.46
CA THR A 100 -6.59 -2.10 8.33
C THR A 100 -7.70 -2.20 9.36
N ASN A 101 -8.08 -1.08 9.99
CA ASN A 101 -9.09 -1.04 11.04
C ASN A 101 -10.53 -1.22 10.53
N LYS A 102 -10.76 -1.22 9.21
CA LYS A 102 -12.07 -1.52 8.64
C LYS A 102 -12.36 -3.00 8.50
N GLY A 103 -11.33 -3.85 8.55
CA GLY A 103 -11.54 -5.30 8.46
C GLY A 103 -12.08 -5.76 7.11
N PHE A 104 -11.81 -5.02 6.02
CA PHE A 104 -12.22 -5.45 4.68
C PHE A 104 -11.42 -6.69 4.28
N VAL A 105 -12.10 -7.81 4.07
CA VAL A 105 -11.46 -9.10 3.74
C VAL A 105 -11.38 -9.27 2.23
N GLY A 106 -10.18 -9.52 1.72
CA GLY A 106 -9.96 -9.83 0.31
C GLY A 106 -10.18 -11.31 0.00
N ALA A 107 -10.61 -11.61 -1.23
CA ALA A 107 -10.81 -12.98 -1.69
C ALA A 107 -9.51 -13.80 -1.58
N ALA A 108 -9.63 -15.00 -1.01
CA ALA A 108 -8.50 -15.89 -0.79
C ALA A 108 -7.75 -16.19 -2.10
N GLY A 109 -6.42 -16.10 -2.06
CA GLY A 109 -5.55 -16.36 -3.22
C GLY A 109 -5.53 -15.25 -4.27
N SER A 110 -6.39 -14.23 -4.18
CA SER A 110 -6.34 -13.10 -5.11
C SER A 110 -5.00 -12.35 -4.98
N GLN A 111 -4.41 -12.07 -6.14
CA GLN A 111 -3.21 -11.25 -6.32
C GLN A 111 -3.54 -9.86 -6.86
N MET A 112 -4.82 -9.58 -7.04
CA MET A 112 -5.31 -8.31 -7.54
C MET A 112 -5.30 -7.29 -6.41
N LEU A 113 -4.40 -6.31 -6.52
CA LEU A 113 -4.32 -5.17 -5.62
C LEU A 113 -3.75 -3.97 -6.39
N TYR A 114 -4.37 -2.80 -6.27
CA TYR A 114 -3.80 -1.54 -6.73
C TYR A 114 -4.09 -0.42 -5.73
N ALA A 115 -3.32 0.66 -5.82
CA ALA A 115 -3.55 1.87 -5.05
C ALA A 115 -3.49 3.08 -5.99
N LEU A 116 -4.45 3.98 -5.88
CA LEU A 116 -4.57 5.20 -6.66
C LEU A 116 -4.82 6.37 -5.72
N ALA A 117 -4.18 7.50 -5.97
CA ALA A 117 -4.38 8.72 -5.21
C ALA A 117 -4.61 9.91 -6.16
N THR A 118 -5.49 10.82 -5.77
CA THR A 118 -5.63 12.15 -6.36
C THR A 118 -5.32 13.19 -5.30
N SER A 119 -4.74 14.34 -5.68
CA SER A 119 -4.33 15.39 -4.74
C SER A 119 -5.30 16.57 -4.62
N SER A 120 -6.28 16.69 -5.53
CA SER A 120 -7.24 17.81 -5.49
C SER A 120 -8.62 17.41 -6.05
N PRO A 121 -9.59 17.05 -5.19
CA PRO A 121 -9.44 16.84 -3.74
C PRO A 121 -8.59 15.59 -3.42
N PRO A 122 -8.02 15.51 -2.21
CA PRO A 122 -7.29 14.32 -1.76
C PRO A 122 -8.23 13.13 -1.67
N VAL A 123 -8.00 12.10 -2.48
CA VAL A 123 -8.75 10.84 -2.44
C VAL A 123 -7.79 9.69 -2.65
N LEU A 124 -7.78 8.76 -1.70
CA LEU A 124 -7.07 7.50 -1.79
C LEU A 124 -8.04 6.37 -2.10
N ARG A 125 -7.67 5.50 -3.05
CA ARG A 125 -8.44 4.32 -3.46
C ARG A 125 -7.53 3.12 -3.48
N ILE A 126 -7.94 2.04 -2.81
CA ILE A 126 -7.24 0.76 -2.83
C ILE A 126 -8.19 -0.28 -3.43
N GLY A 127 -7.87 -0.73 -4.65
CA GLY A 127 -8.67 -1.69 -5.38
C GLY A 127 -8.25 -3.12 -5.10
N PHE A 128 -9.22 -4.01 -4.88
CA PHE A 128 -9.02 -5.42 -4.56
C PHE A 128 -10.27 -6.26 -4.85
N VAL A 129 -10.11 -7.58 -4.92
CA VAL A 129 -11.28 -8.48 -4.98
C VAL A 129 -11.78 -8.70 -3.55
N LEU A 130 -12.99 -8.26 -3.26
CA LEU A 130 -13.63 -8.39 -1.95
C LEU A 130 -14.13 -9.83 -1.74
N ASP A 131 -13.93 -10.39 -0.55
CA ASP A 131 -14.51 -11.68 -0.18
C ASP A 131 -16.01 -11.54 0.10
N SER A 132 -16.81 -11.61 -0.97
CA SER A 132 -18.28 -11.44 -0.93
C SER A 132 -19.05 -12.67 -1.43
N GLY A 133 -18.34 -13.78 -1.68
CA GLY A 133 -18.90 -14.98 -2.33
C GLY A 133 -18.91 -14.92 -3.86
N ASP A 134 -18.69 -13.75 -4.46
CA ASP A 134 -18.38 -13.58 -5.89
C ASP A 134 -16.90 -13.19 -6.05
N SER A 135 -16.08 -14.12 -6.55
CA SER A 135 -14.64 -13.93 -6.72
C SER A 135 -14.27 -13.09 -7.95
N SER A 136 -15.26 -12.63 -8.73
CA SER A 136 -15.05 -11.88 -9.96
C SER A 136 -15.25 -10.36 -9.82
N THR A 137 -15.78 -9.89 -8.69
CA THR A 137 -16.09 -8.47 -8.52
C THR A 137 -14.96 -7.70 -7.88
N LEU A 138 -14.51 -6.66 -8.59
CA LEU A 138 -13.56 -5.68 -8.07
C LEU A 138 -14.27 -4.73 -7.11
N SER A 139 -13.63 -4.41 -5.99
CA SER A 139 -14.07 -3.38 -5.06
C SER A 139 -12.94 -2.39 -4.79
N GLU A 140 -13.29 -1.17 -4.39
CA GLU A 140 -12.35 -0.16 -3.93
C GLU A 140 -12.65 0.21 -2.48
N ALA A 141 -11.64 0.15 -1.62
CA ALA A 141 -11.64 0.89 -0.36
C ALA A 141 -11.25 2.34 -0.64
N ILE A 142 -12.10 3.29 -0.23
CA ILE A 142 -11.99 4.71 -0.60
C ILE A 142 -11.88 5.56 0.66
N ASN A 143 -10.91 6.46 0.71
CA ASN A 143 -10.79 7.49 1.73
C ASN A 143 -10.71 8.87 1.06
N SER A 144 -11.75 9.69 1.28
CA SER A 144 -11.88 11.07 0.77
C SER A 144 -11.74 12.13 1.87
N GLY A 145 -11.10 11.78 3.01
CA GLY A 145 -10.98 12.63 4.20
C GLY A 145 -12.09 12.45 5.24
N SER A 146 -13.11 11.64 4.95
CA SER A 146 -14.17 11.25 5.90
C SER A 146 -13.96 9.85 6.50
N GLY A 147 -12.80 9.25 6.23
CA GLY A 147 -12.46 7.88 6.59
C GLY A 147 -12.77 6.89 5.47
N TRP A 148 -12.49 5.62 5.76
CA TRP A 148 -12.57 4.53 4.78
C TRP A 148 -13.99 3.98 4.61
N THR A 149 -14.41 3.85 3.35
CA THR A 149 -15.60 3.11 2.92
C THR A 149 -15.20 2.08 1.86
N VAL A 150 -16.06 1.10 1.56
CA VAL A 150 -15.84 0.15 0.47
C VAL A 150 -17.00 0.24 -0.53
N ALA A 151 -16.67 0.22 -1.82
CA ALA A 151 -17.63 0.21 -2.91
C ALA A 151 -17.24 -0.87 -3.93
N THR A 152 -18.24 -1.57 -4.46
CA THR A 152 -18.05 -2.56 -5.52
C THR A 152 -18.11 -1.86 -6.88
N LEU A 153 -17.17 -2.19 -7.77
CA LEU A 153 -17.16 -1.73 -9.15
C LEU A 153 -17.96 -2.72 -10.00
N THR A 154 -19.11 -2.27 -10.50
CA THR A 154 -20.01 -3.03 -11.39
C THR A 154 -19.85 -2.60 -12.84
#